data_AF-A0A8J6NUS0-F1
#
_entry.id   AF-A0A8J6NUS0-F1
#
_cell.length_a   1.000
_cell.length_b   1.000
_cell.length_c   1.000
_cell.angle_alpha   90.00
_cell.angle_beta   90.00
_cell.angle_gamma   90.00
#
_symmetry.space_group_name_H-M   'P 1'
#
loop_
_entity.id
_entity.type
_entity.pdbx_description
1 polymer ?
#
loop_
_entity_poly.entity_id
_entity_poly.type
_entity_poly.pdbx_seq_one_letter_code
_entity_poly.pdbx_strand_id
1 'polypeptide(L)'
;MLGYMILEIGIAITALLASVAVISLLGNIYVSFHDLFGDNPIFLTAVRVILSIGCLLPPAVLMGATLPLLLVFITNRNHFFQKGVGRLYSINTFGAVLGVFITGFFLLGSVGESSTLSIAVLLNLLAAAVVLWFDRRSAPFEKT
;
A
#
# COMPACT_ATOMS: atom_id res chain seq x y z
N MET A 1 -3.61 1.87 17.57
CA MET A 1 -4.71 1.40 16.72
C MET A 1 -5.12 2.47 15.70
N LEU A 2 -5.50 3.68 16.12
CA LEU A 2 -5.89 4.76 15.20
C LEU A 2 -4.83 5.06 14.11
N GLY A 3 -3.55 5.20 14.47
CA GLY A 3 -2.49 5.48 13.50
C GLY A 3 -2.32 4.37 12.45
N TYR A 4 -2.47 3.10 12.84
CA TYR A 4 -2.38 1.97 11.90
C TYR A 4 -3.55 1.98 10.92
N MET A 5 -4.78 2.24 11.40
CA MET A 5 -5.93 2.39 10.52
C MET A 5 -5.79 3.56 9.53
N ILE A 6 -5.28 4.70 9.98
CA ILE A 6 -5.04 5.86 9.11
C ILE A 6 -4.05 5.50 8.00
N LEU A 7 -3.00 4.72 8.31
CA LEU A 7 -2.06 4.24 7.30
C LEU A 7 -2.74 3.31 6.28
N GLU A 8 -3.49 2.30 6.72
CA GLU A 8 -4.19 1.36 5.81
C GLU A 8 -5.19 2.08 4.89
N ILE A 9 -5.96 3.03 5.43
CA ILE A 9 -6.87 3.87 4.63
C ILE A 9 -6.07 4.77 3.68
N GLY A 10 -4.97 5.35 4.14
CA GLY A 10 -4.07 6.17 3.33
C GLY A 10 -3.45 5.39 2.17
N ILE A 11 -3.03 4.15 2.38
CA ILE A 11 -2.52 3.24 1.34
C ILE A 11 -3.61 2.98 0.31
N ALA A 12 -4.82 2.63 0.75
CA ALA A 12 -5.96 2.40 -0.14
C ALA A 12 -6.28 3.64 -1.00
N ILE A 13 -6.36 4.82 -0.40
CA ILE A 13 -6.66 6.07 -1.10
C ILE A 13 -5.53 6.43 -2.08
N THR A 14 -4.28 6.40 -1.63
CA THR A 14 -3.14 6.76 -2.48
C THR A 14 -2.94 5.78 -3.63
N ALA A 15 -3.19 4.48 -3.43
CA ALA A 15 -3.18 3.49 -4.50
C ALA A 15 -4.31 3.70 -5.52
N LEU A 16 -5.52 4.02 -5.07
CA LEU A 16 -6.63 4.37 -5.97
C LEU A 16 -6.34 5.64 -6.77
N LEU A 17 -5.85 6.69 -6.11
CA LEU A 17 -5.47 7.94 -6.77
C LEU A 17 -4.34 7.71 -7.79
N ALA A 18 -3.34 6.89 -7.45
CA ALA A 18 -2.29 6.51 -8.38
C ALA A 18 -2.86 5.78 -9.60
N SER A 19 -3.80 4.84 -9.42
CA SER A 19 -4.46 4.14 -10.53
C SER A 19 -5.22 5.10 -11.45
N VAL A 20 -6.02 6.01 -10.88
CA VAL A 20 -6.77 7.00 -11.66
C VAL A 20 -5.82 7.98 -12.38
N ALA A 21 -4.73 8.39 -11.72
CA ALA A 21 -3.72 9.25 -12.30
C ALA A 21 -2.97 8.56 -13.45
N VAL A 22 -2.66 7.28 -13.33
CA VAL A 22 -2.04 6.48 -14.41
C VAL A 22 -2.95 6.42 -15.63
N ILE A 23 -4.23 6.13 -15.44
CA ILE A 23 -5.19 6.01 -16.55
C ILE A 23 -5.50 7.36 -17.20
N SER A 24 -5.64 8.42 -16.41
CA SER A 24 -6.17 9.72 -16.89
C SER A 24 -5.09 10.77 -17.18
N LEU A 25 -4.07 10.88 -16.33
CA LEU A 25 -3.05 11.93 -16.43
C LEU A 25 -1.81 11.45 -17.17
N LEU A 26 -1.27 10.27 -16.84
CA LEU A 26 -0.05 9.78 -17.50
C LEU A 26 -0.28 9.53 -18.99
N GLY A 27 -1.44 8.99 -19.39
CA GLY A 27 -1.78 8.82 -20.80
C GLY A 27 -1.79 10.15 -21.56
N ASN A 28 -2.51 11.14 -21.05
CA ASN A 28 -2.63 12.45 -21.70
C ASN A 28 -1.32 13.24 -21.71
N ILE A 29 -0.57 13.23 -20.60
CA ILE A 29 0.73 13.91 -20.52
C ILE A 29 1.73 13.25 -21.46
N TYR A 30 1.79 11.91 -21.47
CA TYR A 30 2.70 11.17 -22.34
C TYR A 30 2.41 11.40 -23.83
N VAL A 31 1.14 11.35 -24.23
CA VAL A 31 0.72 11.65 -25.62
C VAL A 31 1.02 13.10 -25.98
N SER A 32 0.75 14.07 -25.09
CA SER A 32 1.05 15.48 -25.36
C SER A 32 2.54 15.75 -25.53
N PHE A 33 3.40 15.11 -24.72
CA PHE A 33 4.85 15.23 -24.86
C PHE A 33 5.38 14.53 -26.11
N HIS A 34 4.79 13.39 -26.48
CA HIS A 34 5.07 12.70 -27.73
C HIS A 34 4.76 13.58 -28.95
N ASP A 35 3.61 14.27 -28.95
CA ASP A 35 3.21 15.15 -30.05
C ASP A 35 4.09 16.41 -30.17
N LEU A 36 4.67 16.89 -29.06
CA LEU A 36 5.51 18.09 -29.03
C LEU A 36 7.00 17.83 -29.27
N PHE A 37 7.53 16.69 -28.82
CA PHE A 37 8.97 16.39 -28.85
C PHE A 37 9.35 15.24 -29.80
N GLY A 38 8.37 14.62 -30.46
CA GLY A 38 8.56 13.48 -31.34
C GLY A 38 9.05 12.22 -30.62
N ASP A 39 9.53 11.24 -31.39
CA ASP A 39 9.96 9.92 -30.91
C ASP A 39 11.33 9.93 -30.22
N ASN A 40 11.66 10.92 -29.39
CA ASN A 40 12.90 10.86 -28.61
C ASN A 40 12.75 9.88 -27.43
N PRO A 41 13.36 8.68 -27.49
CA PRO A 41 13.10 7.63 -26.52
C PRO A 41 13.66 7.97 -25.13
N ILE A 42 14.75 8.74 -25.06
CA ILE A 42 15.40 9.12 -23.80
C ILE A 42 14.49 10.07 -23.03
N PHE A 43 13.96 11.08 -23.73
CA PHE A 43 13.07 12.07 -23.12
C PHE A 43 11.77 11.44 -22.63
N LEU A 44 11.11 10.62 -23.46
CA LEU A 44 9.88 9.92 -23.09
C LEU A 44 10.08 8.95 -21.93
N THR A 45 11.24 8.29 -21.87
CA THR A 45 11.61 7.42 -20.73
C THR A 45 11.80 8.22 -19.45
N ALA A 46 12.49 9.37 -19.52
CA ALA A 46 12.69 10.24 -18.37
C ALA A 46 11.35 10.75 -17.79
N VAL A 47 10.44 11.21 -18.66
CA VAL A 47 9.08 11.63 -18.26
C VAL A 47 8.33 10.47 -17.60
N ARG A 48 8.36 9.27 -18.20
CA ARG A 48 7.72 8.08 -17.64
C ARG A 48 8.25 7.73 -16.25
N VAL A 49 9.57 7.77 -16.05
CA VAL A 49 10.21 7.48 -14.76
C VAL A 49 9.77 8.49 -13.69
N ILE A 50 9.81 9.79 -14.00
CA ILE A 50 9.42 10.84 -13.05
C ILE A 50 7.95 10.68 -12.63
N LEU A 51 7.05 10.46 -13.59
CA LEU A 51 5.63 10.26 -13.31
C LEU A 51 5.38 8.98 -12.49
N SER A 52 6.11 7.90 -12.80
CA SER A 52 6.02 6.63 -12.06
C SER A 52 6.48 6.78 -10.61
N ILE A 53 7.59 7.49 -10.37
CA ILE A 53 8.07 7.79 -9.02
C ILE A 53 7.00 8.59 -8.28
N GLY A 54 6.45 9.64 -8.89
CA GLY A 54 5.41 10.46 -8.26
C GLY A 54 4.16 9.66 -7.86
N CYS A 55 3.77 8.67 -8.66
CA CYS A 55 2.61 7.83 -8.37
C CYS A 55 2.89 6.75 -7.32
N LEU A 56 4.08 6.15 -7.31
CA LEU A 56 4.44 5.04 -6.43
C LEU A 56 4.91 5.50 -5.05
N LEU A 57 5.50 6.69 -4.95
CA LEU A 57 6.15 7.15 -3.73
C LEU A 57 5.16 7.32 -2.55
N PRO A 58 3.96 7.92 -2.72
CA PRO A 58 3.01 8.03 -1.61
C PRO A 58 2.57 6.69 -1.01
N PRO A 59 2.04 5.71 -1.79
CA PRO A 59 1.64 4.42 -1.20
C PRO A 59 2.85 3.64 -0.67
N ALA A 60 4.02 3.71 -1.32
CA ALA A 60 5.21 2.99 -0.87
C ALA A 60 5.72 3.49 0.50
N VAL A 61 5.72 4.81 0.73
CA VAL A 61 6.12 5.40 2.01
C VAL A 61 5.15 4.97 3.13
N LEU A 62 3.84 5.00 2.85
CA LEU A 62 2.84 4.58 3.84
C LEU A 62 2.95 3.08 4.17
N MET A 63 3.16 2.23 3.15
CA MET A 63 3.41 0.79 3.35
C MET A 63 4.69 0.51 4.15
N GLY A 64 5.74 1.33 4.00
CA GLY A 64 6.96 1.20 4.82
C GLY A 64 6.75 1.51 6.30
N ALA A 65 5.75 2.34 6.63
CA ALA A 65 5.47 2.78 7.99
C ALA A 65 4.58 1.81 8.79
N THR A 66 3.83 0.91 8.15
CA THR A 66 2.84 0.03 8.83
C THR A 66 3.47 -0.87 9.89
N LEU A 67 4.57 -1.56 9.54
CA LEU A 67 5.20 -2.51 10.45
C LEU A 67 5.87 -1.85 11.68
N PRO A 68 6.67 -0.77 11.54
CA PRO A 68 7.17 0.00 12.68
C PRO A 68 6.05 0.50 13.61
N LEU A 69 4.96 1.01 13.02
CA LEU A 69 3.84 1.55 13.81
C LEU A 69 3.12 0.43 14.58
N LEU A 70 2.93 -0.73 13.96
CA LEU A 70 2.34 -1.91 14.59
C LEU A 70 3.20 -2.41 15.76
N LEU A 71 4.53 -2.40 15.59
CA LEU A 71 5.48 -2.79 16.64
C LEU A 71 5.41 -1.85 17.86
N VAL A 72 5.30 -0.54 17.65
CA VAL A 72 5.12 0.44 18.75
C VAL A 72 3.84 0.14 19.53
N PHE A 73 2.73 -0.19 18.84
CA PHE A 73 1.47 -0.52 19.51
C PHE A 73 1.55 -1.80 20.35
N ILE A 74 2.18 -2.85 19.82
CA ILE A 74 2.27 -4.14 20.51
C ILE A 74 3.22 -4.05 21.71
N THR A 75 4.32 -3.30 21.57
CA THR A 75 5.30 -3.05 22.64
C THR A 75 4.65 -2.36 23.84
N ASN A 76 3.81 -1.35 23.60
CA ASN A 76 3.13 -0.62 24.67
C ASN A 76 2.08 -1.46 25.41
N ARG A 77 1.68 -2.63 24.89
CA ARG A 77 0.63 -3.49 25.46
C ARG A 77 1.15 -4.80 26.08
N ASN A 78 2.35 -5.27 25.70
CA ASN A 78 2.89 -6.55 26.16
C ASN A 78 4.38 -6.45 26.53
N HIS A 79 4.72 -6.76 27.78
CA HIS A 79 6.10 -6.82 28.29
C HIS A 79 6.97 -7.93 27.64
N PHE A 80 6.40 -8.83 26.84
CA PHE A 80 7.13 -9.89 26.11
C PHE A 80 7.66 -9.39 24.75
N PHE A 81 8.59 -8.43 24.83
CA PHE A 81 9.11 -7.65 23.71
C PHE A 81 9.83 -8.47 22.62
N GLN A 82 10.64 -9.48 22.97
CA GLN A 82 11.62 -10.03 22.03
C GLN A 82 11.08 -11.07 21.04
N LYS A 83 10.14 -11.93 21.44
CA LYS A 83 9.60 -13.00 20.56
C LYS A 83 8.51 -12.49 19.60
N GLY A 84 7.85 -11.38 19.94
CA GLY A 84 6.76 -10.81 19.13
C GLY A 84 7.25 -10.13 17.85
N VAL A 85 8.35 -9.37 17.92
CA VAL A 85 8.89 -8.60 16.78
C VAL A 85 9.33 -9.53 15.64
N GLY A 86 10.13 -10.54 15.94
CA GLY A 86 10.62 -11.49 14.94
C GLY A 86 9.46 -12.21 14.24
N ARG A 87 8.44 -12.65 15.00
CA ARG A 87 7.26 -13.32 14.45
C ARG A 87 6.46 -12.40 13.52
N LEU A 88 6.22 -11.15 13.91
CA LEU A 88 5.52 -10.17 13.08
C LEU A 88 6.29 -9.87 11.79
N TYR A 89 7.61 -9.68 11.90
CA TYR A 89 8.46 -9.45 10.74
C TYR A 89 8.45 -10.63 9.78
N SER A 90 8.60 -11.86 10.29
CA SER A 90 8.51 -13.07 9.47
C SER A 90 7.16 -13.21 8.77
N ILE A 91 6.04 -12.96 9.46
CA ILE A 91 4.70 -13.00 8.87
C ILE A 91 4.56 -11.94 7.77
N ASN A 92 5.02 -10.71 8.01
CA ASN A 92 4.96 -9.63 7.03
C ASN A 92 5.80 -9.93 5.77
N THR A 93 7.05 -10.39 5.95
CA THR A 93 7.91 -10.74 4.82
C THR A 93 7.35 -11.92 4.04
N PHE A 94 6.87 -12.97 4.72
CA PHE A 94 6.27 -14.12 4.06
C PHE A 94 5.00 -13.74 3.31
N GLY A 95 4.13 -12.92 3.92
CA GLY A 95 2.94 -12.38 3.28
C GLY A 95 3.28 -11.51 2.07
N ALA A 96 4.31 -10.66 2.15
CA ALA A 96 4.77 -9.85 1.03
C ALA A 96 5.28 -10.71 -0.13
N VAL A 97 6.08 -11.75 0.14
CA VAL A 97 6.58 -12.69 -0.88
C VAL A 97 5.41 -13.41 -1.55
N LEU A 98 4.48 -13.97 -0.77
CA LEU A 98 3.28 -14.61 -1.31
C LEU A 98 2.42 -13.64 -2.10
N GLY A 99 2.23 -12.42 -1.59
CA GLY A 99 1.46 -11.37 -2.25
C GLY A 99 2.03 -11.00 -3.61
N VAL A 100 3.34 -10.75 -3.70
CA VAL A 100 4.03 -10.46 -4.96
C VAL A 100 3.96 -11.65 -5.92
N PHE A 101 4.14 -12.88 -5.41
CA PHE A 101 4.03 -14.09 -6.23
C PHE A 101 2.64 -14.26 -6.83
N ILE A 102 1.58 -14.21 -6.00
CA ILE A 102 0.19 -14.33 -6.44
C ILE A 102 -0.17 -13.19 -7.40
N THR A 103 0.26 -11.96 -7.08
CA THR A 103 -0.05 -10.78 -7.88
C THR A 103 0.62 -10.83 -9.25
N GLY A 104 1.94 -11.03 -9.26
CA GLY A 104 2.76 -10.99 -10.47
C GLY A 104 2.53 -12.16 -11.42
N PHE A 105 2.29 -13.36 -10.89
CA PHE A 105 2.16 -14.56 -11.72
C PHE A 105 0.71 -14.95 -12.04
N PHE A 106 -0.27 -14.53 -11.23
CA PHE A 106 -1.67 -14.94 -11.41
C PHE A 106 -2.62 -13.76 -11.59
N LEU A 107 -2.71 -12.83 -10.64
CA LEU A 107 -3.75 -11.79 -10.67
C LEU A 107 -3.61 -10.86 -11.89
N LEU A 108 -2.40 -10.34 -12.14
CA LEU A 108 -2.18 -9.43 -13.26
C LEU A 108 -2.50 -10.08 -14.61
N GLY A 109 -2.13 -11.36 -14.80
CA GLY A 109 -2.40 -12.09 -16.05
C GLY A 109 -3.85 -12.57 -16.22
N SER A 110 -4.57 -12.79 -15.12
CA SER A 110 -5.93 -13.37 -15.16
C SER A 110 -7.05 -12.33 -15.11
N VAL A 111 -6.94 -11.33 -14.24
CA VAL A 111 -7.98 -10.30 -14.03
C VAL A 111 -7.55 -8.90 -14.44
N GLY A 112 -6.29 -8.72 -14.82
CA GLY A 112 -5.75 -7.43 -15.27
C GLY A 112 -5.40 -6.48 -14.12
N GLU A 113 -4.78 -5.36 -14.47
CA GLU A 113 -4.23 -4.39 -13.52
C GLU A 113 -5.31 -3.74 -12.63
N SER A 114 -6.38 -3.21 -13.23
CA SER A 114 -7.42 -2.47 -12.48
C SER A 114 -8.14 -3.36 -11.46
N SER A 115 -8.47 -4.60 -11.81
CA SER A 115 -9.09 -5.55 -10.87
C SER A 115 -8.12 -6.01 -9.79
N THR A 116 -6.85 -6.22 -10.13
CA THR A 116 -5.79 -6.54 -9.17
C THR A 116 -5.64 -5.43 -8.12
N LEU A 117 -5.61 -4.18 -8.55
CA LEU A 117 -5.57 -3.02 -7.65
C LEU A 117 -6.83 -2.93 -6.77
N SER A 118 -8.01 -3.18 -7.34
CA SER A 118 -9.27 -3.19 -6.58
C SER A 118 -9.25 -4.25 -5.48
N ILE A 119 -8.72 -5.45 -5.76
CA ILE A 119 -8.53 -6.51 -4.76
C ILE A 119 -7.57 -6.05 -3.67
N ALA A 120 -6.44 -5.44 -4.03
CA ALA A 120 -5.45 -4.95 -3.06
C ALA A 120 -6.04 -3.87 -2.12
N VAL A 121 -6.84 -2.95 -2.67
CA VAL A 121 -7.57 -1.93 -1.91
C VAL A 121 -8.55 -2.58 -0.93
N LEU A 122 -9.36 -3.54 -1.40
CA LEU A 122 -10.30 -4.27 -0.54
C LEU A 122 -9.59 -4.98 0.61
N LEU A 123 -8.44 -5.61 0.36
CA LEU A 123 -7.65 -6.26 1.40
C LEU A 123 -7.12 -5.29 2.46
N ASN A 124 -6.63 -4.10 2.07
CA ASN A 124 -6.22 -3.05 3.02
C ASN A 124 -7.40 -2.57 3.87
N LEU A 125 -8.57 -2.35 3.25
CA LEU A 125 -9.78 -1.95 3.98
C LEU A 125 -10.27 -3.04 4.94
N LEU A 126 -10.18 -4.31 4.54
CA LEU A 126 -10.48 -5.45 5.42
C LEU A 126 -9.53 -5.50 6.62
N ALA A 127 -8.22 -5.28 6.40
CA ALA A 127 -7.26 -5.22 7.49
C ALA A 127 -7.59 -4.09 8.49
N ALA A 128 -7.94 -2.90 7.99
CA ALA A 128 -8.40 -1.78 8.81
C ALA A 128 -9.68 -2.13 9.61
N ALA A 129 -10.65 -2.79 8.98
CA ALA A 129 -11.89 -3.22 9.62
C ALA A 129 -11.67 -4.27 10.71
N VAL A 130 -10.77 -5.23 10.49
CA VAL A 130 -10.38 -6.24 11.49
C VAL A 130 -9.78 -5.56 12.72
N VAL A 131 -8.87 -4.60 12.53
CA VAL A 131 -8.28 -3.84 13.64
C VAL A 131 -9.34 -3.07 14.42
N LEU A 132 -10.27 -2.40 13.72
CA LEU A 132 -11.40 -1.70 14.34
C LEU A 132 -12.26 -2.62 15.21
N TRP A 133 -12.54 -3.82 14.72
CA TRP A 133 -13.38 -4.78 15.43
C TRP A 133 -12.72 -5.26 16.74
N PHE A 134 -11.42 -5.52 16.72
CA PHE A 134 -10.66 -5.90 17.92
C PHE A 134 -10.48 -4.73 18.91
N ASP A 135 -10.31 -3.50 18.42
CA ASP A 135 -10.20 -2.32 19.27
C ASP A 135 -11.52 -2.05 20.02
N ARG A 136 -12.67 -2.19 19.34
CA ARG A 136 -14.00 -2.04 19.96
C ARG A 136 -14.33 -3.11 21.01
N ARG A 137 -13.74 -4.31 20.89
CA ARG A 137 -13.90 -5.38 21.89
C ARG A 137 -12.97 -5.24 23.09
N SER A 138 -11.94 -4.41 22.96
CA SER A 138 -11.08 -4.00 24.06
C SER A 138 -11.74 -2.80 24.75
N ALA A 139 -12.78 -3.04 25.55
CA ALA A 139 -13.42 -1.99 26.34
C ALA A 139 -12.37 -1.16 27.12
N PRO A 140 -12.58 0.15 27.33
CA PRO A 140 -11.68 0.94 28.16
C PRO A 140 -11.65 0.29 29.54
N PHE A 141 -10.46 -0.12 30.00
CA PHE A 141 -10.27 -0.37 31.42
C PHE A 141 -10.69 0.89 32.15
N GLU A 142 -11.75 0.72 32.93
CA GLU A 142 -12.35 1.65 33.85
C GLU A 142 -11.25 2.42 34.59
N LYS A 143 -11.18 3.73 34.37
CA LYS A 143 -10.41 4.62 35.23
C LYS A 143 -11.24 4.80 36.51
N THR A 144 -11.04 3.92 37.49
CA THR A 144 -11.31 4.21 38.91
C THR A 144 -10.21 5.08 39.49
#